data_AF-A0A094EY29-F1
#
_entry.id   AF-A0A094EY29-F1
#
_cell.length_a   1.000
_cell.length_b   1.000
_cell.length_c   1.000
_cell.angle_alpha   90.00
_cell.angle_beta   90.00
_cell.angle_gamma   90.00
#
_symmetry.space_group_name_H-M   'P 1'
#
loop_
_entity.id
_entity.type
_entity.pdbx_description
1 polymer ?
#
loop_
_entity_poly.entity_id
_entity_poly.type
_entity_poly.pdbx_seq_one_letter_code
_entity_poly.pdbx_strand_id
1 'polypeptide(L)'
;MAIYNPWAFSPLPTYSQDTKAASKLPRLFDILKSKRFRLVSAATITTLLALYVFVRPIATASGWPYGPSVSRWAPSVSAVNGGDVDWSRFAYVQYVTDSAYLCNSVMLFEILHRLGSKADRLLMYPSSFKVADDTAEGRLLREAQTKYGAKLQPIKIQRRPGGISDTWSESYTKLLAFNQTQYSRVLSLDSDSTILQTMDELFLLPPCPVAMPRAYWITDSIVLSSQLVLVTPAADEFARIQNKIETATDKEFDMEIVNELYGNSALIIPHRPYNLLTGEFRHLENHTEYLGRDTETWDAHKALAEAKFLHFSDWPVPKPWINGNSVLEERKPECVGNGEELDCTQRDMWLGFYSDFARRRKTGGVVMPDTSQDNGLCLNSFDGKPLYWRRRSCTDPTCRSPNCLANLCAIDGDAGVDGSAASQNVAVTECSDGSLCRGGGNKNYCNNGSGTRIAAAVG
;
A
#
# COMPACT_ATOMS: atom_id res chain seq x y z
N MET A 1 5.72 -75.06 -20.89
CA MET A 1 4.44 -75.20 -20.15
C MET A 1 4.73 -75.97 -18.87
N ALA A 2 4.04 -75.61 -17.78
CA ALA A 2 4.01 -76.24 -16.45
C ALA A 2 5.05 -75.78 -15.39
N ILE A 3 4.52 -75.60 -14.18
CA ILE A 3 4.91 -74.78 -13.02
C ILE A 3 5.41 -75.66 -11.85
N TYR A 4 6.39 -75.15 -11.08
CA TYR A 4 6.80 -75.42 -9.68
C TYR A 4 7.18 -76.87 -9.27
N ASN A 5 8.08 -77.12 -8.31
CA ASN A 5 8.27 -76.54 -6.97
C ASN A 5 9.66 -76.97 -6.41
N PRO A 6 10.29 -76.25 -5.46
CA PRO A 6 11.16 -76.96 -4.52
C PRO A 6 11.18 -76.44 -3.07
N TRP A 7 11.11 -77.40 -2.15
CA TRP A 7 11.83 -77.51 -0.86
C TRP A 7 12.30 -78.98 -0.83
N ALA A 8 13.42 -79.43 -0.30
CA ALA A 8 14.53 -78.93 0.51
C ALA A 8 15.71 -79.93 0.28
N PHE A 9 16.89 -79.73 0.87
CA PHE A 9 17.76 -80.77 1.48
C PHE A 9 19.13 -80.18 1.92
N SER A 10 19.73 -80.76 2.95
CA SER A 10 21.15 -80.65 3.40
C SER A 10 21.61 -82.09 3.76
N PRO A 11 22.93 -82.50 3.79
CA PRO A 11 23.93 -82.08 4.80
C PRO A 11 25.46 -82.12 4.39
N LEU A 12 26.35 -81.79 5.36
CA LEU A 12 27.86 -81.62 5.45
C LEU A 12 28.75 -82.88 5.14
N PRO A 13 30.14 -82.96 5.12
CA PRO A 13 31.20 -82.27 5.94
C PRO A 13 32.72 -82.13 5.45
N THR A 14 33.59 -81.52 6.32
CA THR A 14 35.07 -81.70 6.68
C THR A 14 36.33 -81.38 5.79
N TYR A 15 37.11 -80.36 6.25
CA TYR A 15 38.56 -80.13 6.58
C TYR A 15 39.80 -80.82 5.91
N SER A 16 40.82 -80.04 5.50
CA SER A 16 42.30 -80.20 5.75
C SER A 16 43.19 -79.07 5.13
N GLN A 17 44.31 -78.75 5.81
CA GLN A 17 45.27 -77.61 5.73
C GLN A 17 46.22 -77.61 4.49
N ASP A 18 46.85 -76.51 4.02
CA ASP A 18 48.03 -75.88 4.66
C ASP A 18 48.50 -74.48 4.12
N THR A 19 49.02 -73.67 5.05
CA THR A 19 50.08 -72.61 4.95
C THR A 19 49.88 -71.24 4.24
N LYS A 20 49.83 -70.14 5.03
CA LYS A 20 50.85 -69.07 5.13
C LYS A 20 50.46 -68.00 6.18
N ALA A 21 51.42 -67.61 7.02
CA ALA A 21 51.24 -66.68 8.14
C ALA A 21 51.00 -65.22 7.72
N ALA A 22 50.18 -64.52 8.50
CA ALA A 22 49.70 -63.15 8.29
C ALA A 22 50.71 -62.08 8.74
N SER A 23 50.88 -61.02 7.93
CA SER A 23 51.51 -59.76 8.34
C SER A 23 50.44 -58.77 8.84
N LYS A 24 50.52 -58.38 10.11
CA LYS A 24 49.63 -57.39 10.74
C LYS A 24 49.92 -55.99 10.19
N LEU A 25 48.88 -55.30 9.69
CA LEU A 25 48.91 -53.85 9.46
C LEU A 25 49.01 -53.10 10.80
N PRO A 26 49.87 -52.06 10.92
CA PRO A 26 50.02 -51.29 12.15
C PRO A 26 48.79 -50.42 12.42
N ARG A 27 48.36 -50.33 13.69
CA ARG A 27 47.19 -49.56 14.11
C ARG A 27 47.55 -48.08 14.23
N LEU A 28 46.60 -47.18 13.94
CA LEU A 28 46.74 -45.71 13.93
C LEU A 28 47.50 -45.11 15.13
N PHE A 29 47.40 -45.72 16.31
CA PHE A 29 48.09 -45.27 17.52
C PHE A 29 49.60 -45.46 17.51
N ASP A 30 50.14 -46.38 16.70
CA ASP A 30 51.58 -46.60 16.57
C ASP A 30 52.24 -45.51 15.69
N ILE A 31 51.46 -44.91 14.78
CA ILE A 31 51.87 -43.79 13.92
C ILE A 31 52.00 -42.50 14.74
N LEU A 32 51.07 -42.25 15.67
CA LEU A 32 51.06 -41.09 16.56
C LEU A 32 52.18 -41.12 17.62
N LYS A 33 52.71 -42.31 17.93
CA LYS A 33 53.85 -42.48 18.86
C LYS A 33 55.21 -42.40 18.17
N SER A 34 55.25 -42.30 16.84
CA SER A 34 56.52 -42.26 16.08
C SER A 34 57.28 -40.95 16.32
N LYS A 35 58.59 -41.05 16.54
CA LYS A 35 59.49 -39.89 16.67
C LYS A 35 59.44 -38.98 15.44
N ARG A 36 59.21 -39.55 14.25
CA ARG A 36 59.12 -38.81 12.98
C ARG A 36 57.84 -37.98 12.92
N PHE A 37 56.72 -38.50 13.41
CA PHE A 37 55.46 -37.76 13.46
C PHE A 37 55.56 -36.56 14.42
N ARG A 38 56.18 -36.75 15.60
CA ARG A 38 56.42 -35.66 16.56
C ARG A 38 57.33 -34.57 16.00
N LEU A 39 58.37 -34.94 15.25
CA LEU A 39 59.29 -33.97 14.65
C LEU A 39 58.59 -33.13 13.57
N VAL A 40 57.79 -33.78 12.72
CA VAL A 40 57.06 -33.11 11.63
C VAL A 40 55.94 -32.22 12.18
N SER A 41 55.19 -32.69 13.17
CA SER A 41 54.13 -31.90 13.81
C SER A 41 54.69 -30.71 14.61
N ALA A 42 55.81 -30.89 15.32
CA ALA A 42 56.51 -29.77 15.94
C ALA A 42 56.97 -28.75 14.89
N ALA A 43 57.62 -29.19 13.80
CA ALA A 43 58.07 -28.29 12.74
C ALA A 43 56.91 -27.51 12.08
N THR A 44 55.77 -28.16 11.82
CA THR A 44 54.60 -27.48 11.24
C THR A 44 53.98 -26.49 12.20
N ILE A 45 53.85 -26.82 13.49
CA ILE A 45 53.33 -25.90 14.51
C ILE A 45 54.26 -24.69 14.66
N THR A 46 55.58 -24.90 14.72
CA THR A 46 56.56 -23.80 14.81
C THR A 46 56.52 -22.92 13.57
N THR A 47 56.32 -23.49 12.39
CA THR A 47 56.22 -22.73 11.12
C THR A 47 54.93 -21.89 11.08
N LEU A 48 53.80 -22.43 11.55
CA LEU A 48 52.54 -21.70 11.65
C LEU A 48 52.58 -20.58 12.71
N LEU A 49 53.23 -20.83 13.85
CA LEU A 49 53.48 -19.80 14.87
C LEU A 49 54.42 -18.71 14.36
N ALA A 50 55.48 -19.07 13.63
CA ALA A 50 56.37 -18.10 12.99
C ALA A 50 55.58 -17.25 11.98
N LEU A 51 54.78 -17.85 11.11
CA LEU A 51 53.91 -17.10 10.18
C LEU A 51 52.94 -16.17 10.91
N TYR A 52 52.33 -16.63 12.01
CA TYR A 52 51.43 -15.79 12.81
C TYR A 52 52.14 -14.59 13.46
N VAL A 53 53.39 -14.74 13.89
CA VAL A 53 54.20 -13.66 14.48
C VAL A 53 54.76 -12.73 13.41
N PHE A 54 55.20 -13.25 12.25
CA PHE A 54 55.76 -12.46 11.16
C PHE A 54 54.71 -11.69 10.34
N VAL A 55 53.45 -12.11 10.34
CA VAL A 55 52.35 -11.37 9.71
C VAL A 55 51.77 -10.28 10.64
N ARG A 56 52.14 -10.29 11.94
CA ARG A 56 51.55 -9.38 12.94
C ARG A 56 52.08 -7.93 13.03
N PRO A 57 53.18 -7.48 12.39
CA PRO A 57 53.51 -6.06 12.38
C PRO A 57 53.25 -5.34 11.04
N ILE A 58 52.38 -5.85 10.17
CA ILE A 58 51.84 -5.07 9.02
C ILE A 58 50.37 -4.67 9.23
N ALA A 59 49.70 -5.21 10.26
CA ALA A 59 48.30 -4.88 10.58
C ALA A 59 48.12 -3.98 11.82
N THR A 60 49.18 -3.45 12.42
CA THR A 60 49.10 -2.58 13.62
C THR A 60 50.02 -1.35 13.56
N ALA A 61 50.31 -0.85 12.36
CA ALA A 61 51.00 0.43 12.15
C ALA A 61 50.46 1.17 10.92
N SER A 62 49.15 1.34 10.85
CA SER A 62 48.55 2.52 10.24
C SER A 62 47.61 3.12 11.26
N GLY A 63 48.21 3.92 12.16
CA GLY A 63 47.46 4.95 12.85
C GLY A 63 46.72 5.73 11.77
N TRP A 64 45.40 5.61 11.76
CA TRP A 64 44.58 6.55 11.02
C TRP A 64 44.99 7.92 11.54
N PRO A 65 45.52 8.81 10.69
CA PRO A 65 45.62 10.19 11.08
C PRO A 65 44.20 10.58 11.48
N TYR A 66 44.03 10.98 12.74
CA TYR A 66 42.97 11.93 13.07
C TYR A 66 43.26 13.15 12.20
N GLY A 67 42.77 13.11 10.96
CA GLY A 67 42.64 14.28 10.13
C GLY A 67 41.77 15.26 10.90
N PRO A 68 42.10 16.55 10.88
CA PRO A 68 41.30 17.54 11.57
C PRO A 68 39.86 17.37 11.11
N SER A 69 38.94 17.33 12.09
CA SER A 69 37.48 17.44 11.94
C SER A 69 37.08 17.56 10.48
N VAL A 70 36.73 16.44 9.83
CA VAL A 70 36.05 16.49 8.54
C VAL A 70 34.92 17.48 8.75
N SER A 71 35.03 18.63 8.09
CA SER A 71 33.98 19.65 8.10
C SER A 71 32.70 18.89 7.90
N ARG A 72 31.80 19.03 8.88
CA ARG A 72 30.51 18.39 8.95
C ARG A 72 29.86 18.50 7.58
N TRP A 73 30.09 17.53 6.71
CA TRP A 73 29.30 17.28 5.52
C TRP A 73 28.04 16.64 6.10
N ALA A 74 27.29 17.44 6.86
CA ALA A 74 25.87 17.46 6.65
C ALA A 74 25.78 17.67 5.13
N PRO A 75 25.21 16.73 4.36
CA PRO A 75 24.64 17.17 3.12
C PRO A 75 23.67 18.26 3.60
N SER A 76 24.02 19.53 3.40
CA SER A 76 22.98 20.44 3.03
C SER A 76 22.49 19.86 1.71
N VAL A 77 21.56 18.90 1.80
CA VAL A 77 20.36 19.01 0.99
C VAL A 77 20.01 20.45 1.22
N SER A 78 20.36 21.31 0.26
CA SER A 78 19.73 22.61 0.20
C SER A 78 18.27 22.21 0.19
N ALA A 79 17.62 22.29 1.36
CA ALA A 79 16.18 22.26 1.44
C ALA A 79 15.83 23.31 0.40
N VAL A 80 15.33 22.84 -0.74
CA VAL A 80 15.03 23.73 -1.85
C VAL A 80 14.19 24.80 -1.19
N ASN A 81 14.70 26.03 -1.14
CA ASN A 81 14.05 27.12 -0.44
C ASN A 81 12.60 27.07 -0.93
N GLY A 82 11.66 26.76 -0.03
CA GLY A 82 10.30 26.37 -0.41
C GLY A 82 9.51 27.45 -1.16
N GLY A 83 10.14 28.61 -1.40
CA GLY A 83 9.63 29.73 -2.20
C GLY A 83 10.08 29.74 -3.68
N ASP A 84 10.95 28.84 -4.16
CA ASP A 84 11.46 28.90 -5.55
C ASP A 84 11.46 27.52 -6.27
N VAL A 85 10.44 26.70 -5.99
CA VAL A 85 10.18 25.49 -6.76
C VAL A 85 9.21 25.83 -7.89
N ASP A 86 9.65 25.67 -9.13
CA ASP A 86 8.77 25.73 -10.29
C ASP A 86 7.93 24.45 -10.40
N TRP A 87 6.74 24.48 -9.81
CA TRP A 87 5.80 23.35 -9.77
C TRP A 87 5.20 23.00 -11.14
N SER A 88 5.28 23.89 -12.13
CA SER A 88 4.78 23.62 -13.50
C SER A 88 5.57 22.54 -14.22
N ARG A 89 6.77 22.23 -13.71
CA ARG A 89 7.65 21.16 -14.21
C ARG A 89 7.28 19.78 -13.68
N PHE A 90 6.33 19.68 -12.77
CA PHE A 90 5.88 18.45 -12.14
C PHE A 90 4.42 18.18 -12.46
N ALA A 91 4.03 16.91 -12.55
CA ALA A 91 2.63 16.56 -12.71
C ALA A 91 2.23 15.27 -11.98
N TYR A 92 1.04 15.28 -11.40
CA TYR A 92 0.27 14.06 -11.11
C TYR A 92 -0.32 13.54 -12.42
N VAL A 93 -0.01 12.29 -12.75
CA VAL A 93 -0.45 11.66 -14.00
C VAL A 93 -1.50 10.59 -13.69
N GLN A 94 -2.58 10.62 -14.46
CA GLN A 94 -3.55 9.53 -14.54
C GLN A 94 -3.58 8.98 -15.96
N TYR A 95 -3.76 7.67 -16.09
CA TYR A 95 -3.96 7.00 -17.36
C TYR A 95 -5.33 6.34 -17.38
N VAL A 96 -6.00 6.41 -18.52
CA VAL A 96 -7.36 5.93 -18.70
C VAL A 96 -7.39 4.92 -19.83
N THR A 97 -8.06 3.81 -19.57
CA THR A 97 -8.29 2.74 -20.56
C THR A 97 -9.79 2.61 -20.90
N ASP A 98 -10.68 2.87 -19.94
CA ASP A 98 -12.14 2.86 -20.13
C ASP A 98 -12.86 3.99 -19.38
N SER A 99 -14.18 4.08 -19.56
CA SER A 99 -15.02 5.10 -18.93
C SER A 99 -15.07 5.00 -17.40
N ALA A 100 -14.88 3.80 -16.84
CA ALA A 100 -14.88 3.61 -15.39
C ALA A 100 -13.59 4.13 -14.75
N TYR A 101 -12.44 3.85 -15.35
CA TYR A 101 -11.15 4.42 -14.95
C TYR A 101 -11.11 5.93 -15.21
N LEU A 102 -11.79 6.44 -16.25
CA LEU A 102 -11.93 7.89 -16.45
C LEU A 102 -12.61 8.56 -15.25
N CYS A 103 -13.73 8.01 -14.79
CA CYS A 103 -14.44 8.55 -13.63
C CYS A 103 -13.57 8.53 -12.37
N ASN A 104 -12.82 7.44 -12.14
CA ASN A 104 -11.87 7.34 -11.03
C ASN A 104 -10.78 8.42 -11.11
N SER A 105 -10.18 8.61 -12.28
CA SER A 105 -9.14 9.63 -12.51
C SER A 105 -9.66 11.04 -12.26
N VAL A 106 -10.90 11.34 -12.66
CA VAL A 106 -11.54 12.64 -12.38
C VAL A 106 -11.78 12.82 -10.87
N MET A 107 -12.22 11.78 -10.16
CA MET A 107 -12.34 11.81 -8.70
C MET A 107 -10.98 12.06 -8.02
N LEU A 108 -9.90 11.48 -8.53
CA LEU A 108 -8.55 11.73 -8.04
C LEU A 108 -8.11 13.18 -8.23
N PHE A 109 -8.42 13.78 -9.38
CA PHE A 109 -8.13 15.19 -9.62
C PHE A 109 -8.99 16.14 -8.79
N GLU A 110 -10.24 15.79 -8.50
CA GLU A 110 -11.05 16.52 -7.51
C GLU A 110 -10.33 16.55 -6.17
N ILE A 111 -9.87 15.40 -5.68
CA ILE A 111 -9.19 15.31 -4.39
C ILE A 111 -7.92 16.16 -4.39
N LEU A 112 -7.09 16.03 -5.42
CA LEU A 112 -5.85 16.82 -5.56
C LEU A 112 -6.15 18.32 -5.60
N HIS A 113 -7.21 18.73 -6.31
CA HIS A 113 -7.66 20.11 -6.35
C HIS A 113 -8.11 20.60 -4.97
N ARG A 114 -8.95 19.84 -4.27
CA ARG A 114 -9.45 20.17 -2.93
C ARG A 114 -8.34 20.22 -1.88
N LEU A 115 -7.33 19.35 -1.99
CA LEU A 115 -6.15 19.34 -1.12
C LEU A 115 -5.14 20.44 -1.46
N GLY A 116 -5.33 21.17 -2.56
CA GLY A 116 -4.43 22.25 -2.97
C GLY A 116 -3.07 21.77 -3.45
N SER A 117 -3.01 20.63 -4.16
CA SER A 117 -1.76 20.12 -4.75
C SER A 117 -1.12 21.15 -5.67
N LYS A 118 0.20 21.31 -5.59
CA LYS A 118 0.94 22.35 -6.31
C LYS A 118 1.33 21.95 -7.73
N ALA A 119 1.67 20.68 -7.94
CA ALA A 119 2.04 20.17 -9.25
C ALA A 119 0.85 20.18 -10.23
N ASP A 120 1.16 20.18 -11.52
CA ASP A 120 0.14 20.08 -12.57
C ASP A 120 -0.61 18.73 -12.50
N ARG A 121 -1.76 18.67 -13.17
CA ARG A 121 -2.54 17.44 -13.32
C ARG A 121 -2.58 17.08 -14.80
N LEU A 122 -2.19 15.86 -15.15
CA LEU A 122 -2.17 15.37 -16.53
C LEU A 122 -3.04 14.12 -16.65
N LEU A 123 -4.00 14.16 -17.57
CA LEU A 123 -4.87 13.04 -17.90
C LEU A 123 -4.49 12.47 -19.26
N MET A 124 -3.90 11.27 -19.27
CA MET A 124 -3.69 10.49 -20.48
C MET A 124 -4.97 9.69 -20.77
N TYR A 125 -5.62 9.96 -21.90
CA TYR A 125 -6.93 9.37 -22.23
C TYR A 125 -6.97 8.77 -23.65
N PRO A 126 -7.83 7.76 -23.91
CA PRO A 126 -7.93 7.17 -25.24
C PRO A 126 -8.36 8.19 -26.28
N SER A 127 -7.64 8.28 -27.41
CA SER A 127 -7.95 9.21 -28.50
C SER A 127 -9.32 8.98 -29.16
N SER A 128 -9.96 7.84 -28.89
CA SER A 128 -11.34 7.54 -29.25
C SER A 128 -12.35 8.39 -28.47
N PHE A 129 -12.05 8.80 -27.23
CA PHE A 129 -12.93 9.66 -26.45
C PHE A 129 -12.81 11.09 -26.95
N LYS A 130 -13.92 11.69 -27.40
CA LYS A 130 -13.92 13.04 -27.95
C LYS A 130 -14.36 14.03 -26.89
N VAL A 131 -13.51 15.01 -26.62
CA VAL A 131 -13.78 16.08 -25.64
C VAL A 131 -14.96 16.96 -26.07
N ALA A 132 -15.24 17.06 -27.37
CA ALA A 132 -16.36 17.87 -27.88
C ALA A 132 -17.71 17.15 -27.79
N ASP A 133 -17.72 15.82 -27.72
CA ASP A 133 -18.96 15.05 -27.77
C ASP A 133 -19.74 15.19 -26.46
N ASP A 134 -21.07 15.12 -26.54
CA ASP A 134 -21.94 15.09 -25.37
C ASP A 134 -22.14 13.67 -24.81
N THR A 135 -21.05 12.89 -24.77
CA THR A 135 -21.03 11.60 -24.08
C THR A 135 -20.63 11.79 -22.61
N ALA A 136 -20.78 10.72 -21.81
CA ALA A 136 -20.32 10.74 -20.43
C ALA A 136 -18.81 11.01 -20.35
N GLU A 137 -18.03 10.42 -21.25
CA GLU A 137 -16.58 10.60 -21.36
C GLU A 137 -16.22 12.03 -21.75
N GLY A 138 -16.89 12.59 -22.76
CA GLY A 138 -16.68 13.98 -23.18
C GLY A 138 -16.97 14.97 -22.06
N ARG A 139 -18.07 14.78 -21.30
CA ARG A 139 -18.40 15.58 -20.12
C ARG A 139 -17.36 15.46 -19.02
N LEU A 140 -16.91 14.25 -18.69
CA LEU A 140 -15.88 14.01 -17.67
C LEU A 140 -14.52 14.61 -18.06
N LEU A 141 -14.12 14.52 -19.34
CA LEU A 141 -12.89 15.14 -19.83
C LEU A 141 -12.94 16.66 -19.73
N ARG A 142 -14.07 17.27 -20.13
CA ARG A 142 -14.28 18.71 -19.95
C ARG A 142 -14.26 19.11 -18.49
N GLU A 143 -14.88 18.32 -17.62
CA GLU A 143 -14.88 18.56 -16.18
C GLU A 143 -13.46 18.52 -15.59
N ALA A 144 -12.68 17.50 -15.93
CA ALA A 144 -11.28 17.38 -15.54
C ALA A 144 -10.46 18.62 -15.94
N GLN A 145 -10.65 19.08 -17.17
CA GLN A 145 -9.94 20.23 -17.71
C GLN A 145 -10.40 21.56 -17.09
N THR A 146 -11.70 21.79 -17.00
CA THR A 146 -12.27 23.09 -16.64
C THR A 146 -12.37 23.32 -15.13
N LYS A 147 -12.77 22.30 -14.37
CA LYS A 147 -12.92 22.41 -12.91
C LYS A 147 -11.61 22.14 -12.17
N TYR A 148 -10.88 21.11 -12.62
CA TYR A 148 -9.69 20.65 -11.91
C TYR A 148 -8.39 21.07 -12.61
N GLY A 149 -8.45 21.79 -13.73
CA GLY A 149 -7.26 22.28 -14.43
C GLY A 149 -6.36 21.16 -14.99
N ALA A 150 -6.91 19.97 -15.24
CA ALA A 150 -6.14 18.87 -15.80
C ALA A 150 -5.82 19.13 -17.28
N LYS A 151 -4.54 18.97 -17.64
CA LYS A 151 -4.09 18.95 -19.03
C LYS A 151 -4.46 17.60 -19.65
N LEU A 152 -5.11 17.64 -20.80
CA LEU A 152 -5.59 16.44 -21.49
C LEU A 152 -4.57 16.02 -22.56
N GLN A 153 -4.10 14.77 -22.48
CA GLN A 153 -3.18 14.17 -23.45
C GLN A 153 -3.83 12.95 -24.11
N PRO A 154 -4.22 13.02 -25.39
CA PRO A 154 -4.74 11.85 -26.09
C PRO A 154 -3.62 10.83 -26.30
N ILE A 155 -3.95 9.56 -26.06
CA ILE A 155 -3.02 8.44 -26.20
C ILE A 155 -3.67 7.29 -26.98
N LYS A 156 -2.83 6.38 -27.45
CA LYS A 156 -3.24 5.04 -27.87
C LYS A 156 -3.04 4.10 -26.69
N ILE A 157 -4.09 3.38 -26.31
CA ILE A 157 -4.02 2.35 -25.27
C ILE A 157 -2.92 1.35 -25.64
N GLN A 158 -2.00 1.11 -24.72
CA GLN A 158 -0.97 0.10 -24.89
C GLN A 158 -1.52 -1.22 -24.41
N ARG A 159 -1.51 -2.21 -25.30
CA ARG A 159 -1.99 -3.56 -25.03
C ARG A 159 -0.86 -4.53 -25.24
N ARG A 160 -0.89 -5.61 -24.47
CA ARG A 160 -0.03 -6.77 -24.68
C ARG A 160 -0.28 -7.39 -26.07
N PRO A 161 0.78 -7.68 -26.86
CA PRO A 161 0.62 -8.43 -28.11
C PRO A 161 0.03 -9.82 -27.86
N GLY A 162 -1.12 -10.14 -28.46
CA GLY A 162 -1.78 -11.45 -28.29
C GLY A 162 -2.60 -11.63 -27.00
N GLY A 163 -2.74 -10.59 -26.17
CA GLY A 163 -3.50 -10.66 -24.93
C GLY A 163 -5.00 -10.90 -25.16
N ILE A 164 -5.50 -12.03 -24.65
CA ILE A 164 -6.92 -12.23 -24.37
C ILE A 164 -7.32 -11.19 -23.30
N SER A 165 -8.59 -10.80 -23.25
CA SER A 165 -9.18 -9.71 -22.46
C SER A 165 -9.09 -9.91 -20.93
N ASP A 166 -7.88 -10.00 -20.39
CA ASP A 166 -7.63 -10.07 -18.96
C ASP A 166 -7.60 -8.64 -18.38
N THR A 167 -8.02 -8.52 -17.12
CA THR A 167 -8.23 -7.25 -16.40
C THR A 167 -7.00 -6.32 -16.39
N TRP A 168 -5.79 -6.87 -16.59
CA TRP A 168 -4.52 -6.13 -16.56
C TRP A 168 -3.82 -6.03 -17.91
N SER A 169 -4.43 -6.51 -19.00
CA SER A 169 -3.84 -6.52 -20.35
C SER A 169 -3.54 -5.13 -20.93
N GLU A 170 -4.15 -4.08 -20.35
CA GLU A 170 -3.97 -2.68 -20.73
C GLU A 170 -3.12 -1.87 -19.72
N SER A 171 -2.59 -2.53 -18.68
CA SER A 171 -1.78 -1.91 -17.61
C SER A 171 -0.52 -1.21 -18.14
N TYR A 172 0.04 -1.67 -19.26
CA TYR A 172 1.16 -1.03 -19.95
C TYR A 172 0.90 0.42 -20.35
N THR A 173 -0.37 0.83 -20.43
CA THR A 173 -0.75 2.22 -20.69
C THR A 173 -0.21 3.17 -19.62
N LYS A 174 -0.05 2.69 -18.37
CA LYS A 174 0.61 3.41 -17.27
C LYS A 174 2.03 3.82 -17.59
N LEU A 175 2.75 2.98 -18.33
CA LEU A 175 4.16 3.18 -18.66
C LEU A 175 4.37 4.30 -19.71
N LEU A 176 3.29 4.83 -20.30
CA LEU A 176 3.33 6.08 -21.06
C LEU A 176 3.72 7.29 -20.20
N ALA A 177 3.73 7.16 -18.86
CA ALA A 177 4.30 8.15 -17.95
C ALA A 177 5.77 8.47 -18.28
N PHE A 178 6.55 7.48 -18.74
CA PHE A 178 7.96 7.68 -19.15
C PHE A 178 8.11 8.51 -20.42
N ASN A 179 7.04 8.64 -21.21
CA ASN A 179 7.01 9.46 -22.43
C ASN A 179 6.59 10.93 -22.16
N GLN A 180 6.24 11.28 -20.92
CA GLN A 180 5.78 12.65 -20.57
C GLN A 180 6.93 13.63 -20.36
N THR A 181 7.79 13.76 -21.36
CA THR A 181 9.04 14.55 -21.36
C THR A 181 8.84 16.06 -21.26
N GLN A 182 7.60 16.55 -21.38
CA GLN A 182 7.24 17.93 -21.06
C GLN A 182 7.36 18.26 -19.56
N TYR A 183 7.44 17.25 -18.70
CA TYR A 183 7.66 17.39 -17.26
C TYR A 183 9.04 16.87 -16.88
N SER A 184 9.65 17.49 -15.87
CA SER A 184 10.90 17.00 -15.28
C SER A 184 10.66 15.76 -14.41
N ARG A 185 9.51 15.69 -13.73
CA ARG A 185 9.06 14.48 -13.02
C ARG A 185 7.55 14.36 -13.05
N VAL A 186 7.09 13.12 -13.05
CA VAL A 186 5.66 12.80 -12.98
C VAL A 186 5.41 11.75 -11.91
N LEU A 187 4.29 11.89 -11.19
CA LEU A 187 3.83 10.91 -10.22
C LEU A 187 2.61 10.20 -10.79
N SER A 188 2.79 8.96 -11.21
CA SER A 188 1.71 8.08 -11.67
C SER A 188 1.08 7.38 -10.47
N LEU A 189 -0.24 7.42 -10.38
CA LEU A 189 -1.01 6.78 -9.31
C LEU A 189 -2.07 5.87 -9.93
N ASP A 190 -2.26 4.69 -9.37
CA ASP A 190 -3.39 3.85 -9.79
C ASP A 190 -4.71 4.49 -9.38
N SER A 191 -5.68 4.50 -10.30
CA SER A 191 -6.95 5.21 -10.06
C SER A 191 -7.89 4.50 -9.09
N ASP A 192 -7.60 3.25 -8.75
CA ASP A 192 -8.34 2.44 -7.78
C ASP A 192 -7.84 2.68 -6.36
N SER A 193 -7.75 3.96 -6.02
CA SER A 193 -7.17 4.48 -4.78
C SER A 193 -7.89 5.74 -4.30
N THR A 194 -7.49 6.25 -3.13
CA THR A 194 -7.92 7.54 -2.61
C THR A 194 -6.72 8.26 -2.01
N ILE A 195 -6.50 9.50 -2.45
CA ILE A 195 -5.52 10.39 -1.85
C ILE A 195 -6.12 10.98 -0.57
N LEU A 196 -5.38 10.91 0.51
CA LEU A 196 -5.78 11.43 1.83
C LEU A 196 -5.07 12.75 2.13
N GLN A 197 -3.85 12.94 1.60
CA GLN A 197 -3.03 14.13 1.80
C GLN A 197 -2.18 14.41 0.56
N THR A 198 -1.70 15.65 0.38
CA THR A 198 -0.78 15.99 -0.72
C THR A 198 0.53 15.21 -0.61
N MET A 199 1.08 14.83 -1.76
CA MET A 199 2.36 14.11 -1.88
C MET A 199 3.37 14.91 -2.72
N ASP A 200 3.23 16.24 -2.73
CA ASP A 200 4.05 17.15 -3.55
C ASP A 200 5.56 17.04 -3.21
N GLU A 201 5.87 16.67 -1.97
CA GLU A 201 7.26 16.46 -1.52
C GLU A 201 7.97 15.33 -2.27
N LEU A 202 7.24 14.36 -2.83
CA LEU A 202 7.86 13.28 -3.62
C LEU A 202 8.54 13.81 -4.88
N PHE A 203 8.04 14.91 -5.46
CA PHE A 203 8.70 15.53 -6.61
C PHE A 203 10.09 16.08 -6.28
N LEU A 204 10.39 16.32 -5.00
CA LEU A 204 11.65 16.88 -4.52
C LEU A 204 12.68 15.83 -4.06
N LEU A 205 12.38 14.53 -4.24
CA LEU A 205 13.33 13.45 -3.94
C LEU A 205 14.65 13.62 -4.71
N PRO A 206 15.77 12.99 -4.30
CA PRO A 206 17.00 13.00 -5.08
C PRO A 206 16.81 12.55 -6.53
N PRO A 207 17.61 13.03 -7.50
CA PRO A 207 17.54 12.58 -8.90
C PRO A 207 17.61 11.04 -9.03
N CYS A 208 16.55 10.46 -9.60
CA CYS A 208 16.46 9.04 -9.91
C CYS A 208 15.55 8.83 -11.14
N PRO A 209 15.81 7.84 -12.00
CA PRO A 209 14.91 7.50 -13.09
C PRO A 209 13.51 7.13 -12.60
N VAL A 210 13.45 6.34 -11.52
CA VAL A 210 12.21 5.82 -10.94
C VAL A 210 12.33 5.79 -9.41
N ALA A 211 11.24 6.16 -8.72
CA ALA A 211 11.06 5.89 -7.30
C ALA A 211 9.70 5.23 -7.04
N MET A 212 9.69 4.17 -6.23
CA MET A 212 8.49 3.36 -5.97
C MET A 212 8.46 2.89 -4.51
N PRO A 213 7.27 2.72 -3.91
CA PRO A 213 7.16 2.18 -2.58
C PRO A 213 7.45 0.67 -2.54
N ARG A 214 7.88 0.17 -1.38
CA ARG A 214 7.97 -1.28 -1.16
C ARG A 214 6.57 -1.91 -1.21
N ALA A 215 6.44 -3.05 -1.89
CA ALA A 215 5.29 -3.94 -1.76
C ALA A 215 5.45 -4.75 -0.47
N TYR A 216 5.14 -4.13 0.66
CA TYR A 216 5.45 -4.65 1.99
C TYR A 216 4.78 -6.01 2.28
N TRP A 217 3.66 -6.34 1.61
CA TRP A 217 2.99 -7.63 1.71
C TRP A 217 3.74 -8.79 1.04
N ILE A 218 4.82 -8.51 0.31
CA ILE A 218 5.69 -9.52 -0.30
C ILE A 218 6.97 -9.60 0.52
N THR A 219 7.10 -10.67 1.31
CA THR A 219 8.20 -10.86 2.26
C THR A 219 9.34 -11.70 1.69
N ASP A 220 9.03 -12.59 0.74
CA ASP A 220 9.99 -13.56 0.21
C ASP A 220 11.06 -12.93 -0.70
N SER A 221 10.83 -11.71 -1.16
CA SER A 221 11.76 -10.95 -2.00
C SER A 221 11.53 -9.44 -1.87
N ILE A 222 12.51 -8.65 -2.29
CA ILE A 222 12.37 -7.19 -2.34
C ILE A 222 11.61 -6.85 -3.62
N VAL A 223 10.32 -6.58 -3.49
CA VAL A 223 9.44 -6.15 -4.59
C VAL A 223 8.96 -4.74 -4.34
N LEU A 224 8.95 -3.94 -5.41
CA LEU A 224 8.40 -2.58 -5.42
C LEU A 224 6.98 -2.62 -5.96
N SER A 225 6.09 -1.83 -5.35
CA SER A 225 4.72 -1.68 -5.81
C SER A 225 4.66 -0.63 -6.91
N SER A 226 3.94 -0.92 -7.99
CA SER A 226 3.70 0.06 -9.04
C SER A 226 2.51 0.98 -8.72
N GLN A 227 1.78 0.82 -7.62
CA GLN A 227 0.56 1.59 -7.34
C GLN A 227 0.80 3.11 -7.29
N LEU A 228 2.03 3.48 -6.93
CA LEU A 228 2.55 4.84 -6.95
C LEU A 228 3.95 4.78 -7.56
N VAL A 229 4.17 5.49 -8.67
CA VAL A 229 5.47 5.52 -9.37
C VAL A 229 5.84 6.97 -9.65
N LEU A 230 6.93 7.43 -9.04
CA LEU A 230 7.58 8.67 -9.44
C LEU A 230 8.54 8.35 -10.58
N VAL A 231 8.37 9.01 -11.72
CA VAL A 231 9.16 8.81 -12.93
C VAL A 231 9.85 10.12 -13.29
N THR A 232 11.11 10.02 -13.72
CA THR A 232 11.80 11.06 -14.49
C THR A 232 11.66 10.70 -15.97
N PRO A 233 10.74 11.32 -16.73
CA PRO A 233 10.48 10.92 -18.11
C PRO A 233 11.68 11.18 -19.02
N ALA A 234 12.04 10.20 -19.85
CA ALA A 234 13.13 10.31 -20.80
C ALA A 234 12.87 9.38 -22.01
N ALA A 235 13.23 9.83 -23.21
CA ALA A 235 12.92 9.10 -24.45
C ALA A 235 13.66 7.75 -24.54
N ASP A 236 14.89 7.69 -24.06
CA ASP A 236 15.71 6.48 -23.96
C ASP A 236 15.16 5.50 -22.91
N GLU A 237 14.75 5.98 -21.74
CA GLU A 237 14.07 5.14 -20.73
C GLU A 237 12.73 4.59 -21.25
N PHE A 238 11.96 5.42 -21.97
CA PHE A 238 10.73 4.94 -22.60
C PHE A 238 11.00 3.87 -23.66
N ALA A 239 12.02 4.06 -24.51
CA ALA A 239 12.43 3.04 -25.49
C ALA A 239 12.87 1.73 -24.82
N ARG A 240 13.61 1.82 -23.69
CA ARG A 240 14.01 0.65 -22.89
C ARG A 240 12.80 -0.13 -22.37
N ILE A 241 11.77 0.57 -21.90
CA ILE A 241 10.52 -0.05 -21.45
C ILE A 241 9.76 -0.68 -22.61
N GLN A 242 9.65 0.00 -23.76
CA GLN A 242 8.98 -0.54 -24.94
C GLN A 242 9.63 -1.84 -25.41
N ASN A 243 10.97 -1.88 -25.48
CA ASN A 243 11.70 -3.10 -25.84
C ASN A 243 11.40 -4.24 -24.86
N LYS A 244 11.28 -3.95 -23.57
CA LYS A 244 10.94 -4.97 -22.58
C LYS A 244 9.51 -5.47 -22.76
N ILE A 245 8.54 -4.57 -22.99
CA ILE A 245 7.14 -4.92 -23.28
C ILE A 245 7.01 -5.82 -24.51
N GLU A 246 7.79 -5.57 -25.57
CA GLU A 246 7.77 -6.39 -26.79
C GLU A 246 8.21 -7.84 -26.55
N THR A 247 9.08 -8.06 -25.54
CA THR A 247 9.58 -9.38 -25.16
C THR A 247 8.87 -10.00 -23.95
N ALA A 248 7.86 -9.31 -23.39
CA ALA A 248 7.22 -9.71 -22.15
C ALA A 248 6.40 -11.00 -22.30
N THR A 249 6.48 -11.88 -21.31
CA THR A 249 5.77 -13.16 -21.31
C THR A 249 4.29 -13.03 -20.95
N ASP A 250 3.57 -14.15 -20.94
CA ASP A 250 2.12 -14.14 -20.74
C ASP A 250 1.65 -13.66 -19.36
N LYS A 251 2.56 -13.62 -18.39
CA LYS A 251 2.28 -13.36 -16.97
C LYS A 251 2.89 -12.07 -16.44
N GLU A 252 3.56 -11.30 -17.30
CA GLU A 252 4.18 -10.03 -16.92
C GLU A 252 3.20 -8.88 -17.13
N PHE A 253 2.94 -8.13 -16.06
CA PHE A 253 2.17 -6.88 -16.08
C PHE A 253 3.09 -5.71 -15.73
N ASP A 254 2.52 -4.53 -15.50
CA ASP A 254 3.30 -3.33 -15.20
C ASP A 254 4.25 -3.53 -14.00
N MET A 255 3.82 -4.22 -12.94
CA MET A 255 4.64 -4.51 -11.77
C MET A 255 5.88 -5.36 -12.10
N GLU A 256 5.74 -6.43 -12.87
CA GLU A 256 6.86 -7.31 -13.23
C GLU A 256 7.87 -6.56 -14.11
N ILE A 257 7.38 -5.79 -15.08
CA ILE A 257 8.22 -5.02 -16.01
C ILE A 257 9.05 -3.98 -15.24
N VAL A 258 8.44 -3.20 -14.35
CA VAL A 258 9.18 -2.18 -13.60
C VAL A 258 10.12 -2.78 -12.57
N ASN A 259 9.78 -3.92 -11.95
CA ASN A 259 10.68 -4.58 -11.01
C ASN A 259 11.87 -5.23 -11.71
N GLU A 260 11.70 -5.82 -12.89
CA GLU A 260 12.82 -6.36 -13.66
C GLU A 260 13.77 -5.25 -14.14
N LEU A 261 13.22 -4.12 -14.60
CA LEU A 261 14.03 -3.01 -15.12
C LEU A 261 14.68 -2.16 -14.02
N TYR A 262 13.99 -1.95 -12.90
CA TYR A 262 14.36 -0.95 -11.89
C TYR A 262 14.44 -1.48 -10.46
N GLY A 263 14.11 -2.76 -10.18
CA GLY A 263 14.10 -3.29 -8.81
C GLY A 263 15.42 -3.11 -8.04
N ASN A 264 16.55 -3.10 -8.75
CA ASN A 264 17.88 -2.92 -8.17
C ASN A 264 18.43 -1.48 -8.25
N SER A 265 17.74 -0.56 -8.91
CA SER A 265 18.24 0.81 -9.18
C SER A 265 17.25 1.92 -8.83
N ALA A 266 15.98 1.59 -8.56
CA ALA A 266 14.97 2.55 -8.15
C ALA A 266 15.26 3.11 -6.76
N LEU A 267 14.89 4.36 -6.56
CA LEU A 267 14.84 4.94 -5.23
C LEU A 267 13.61 4.36 -4.49
N ILE A 268 13.82 3.85 -3.27
CA ILE A 268 12.73 3.25 -2.50
C ILE A 268 11.99 4.34 -1.72
N ILE A 269 10.70 4.49 -2.01
CA ILE A 269 9.78 5.29 -1.21
C ILE A 269 9.35 4.42 0.00
N PRO A 270 9.29 4.94 1.23
CA PRO A 270 8.75 4.17 2.34
C PRO A 270 7.26 3.90 2.08
N HIS A 271 6.79 2.67 2.32
CA HIS A 271 5.37 2.34 2.13
C HIS A 271 4.48 3.10 3.13
N ARG A 272 4.99 3.46 4.30
CA ARG A 272 4.36 4.43 5.20
C ARG A 272 4.93 5.83 4.93
N PRO A 273 4.11 6.86 4.62
CA PRO A 273 2.64 6.88 4.51
C PRO A 273 2.08 6.70 3.07
N TYR A 274 2.89 6.28 2.10
CA TYR A 274 2.57 6.40 0.67
C TYR A 274 1.90 5.19 0.01
N ASN A 275 1.67 4.10 0.73
CA ASN A 275 1.20 2.84 0.16
C ASN A 275 0.46 2.02 1.22
N LEU A 276 -0.69 2.51 1.69
CA LEU A 276 -1.57 1.77 2.61
C LEU A 276 -2.61 0.99 1.80
N LEU A 277 -2.69 -0.32 1.99
CA LEU A 277 -3.74 -1.14 1.37
C LEU A 277 -4.98 -1.16 2.26
N THR A 278 -6.17 -1.07 1.66
CA THR A 278 -7.44 -1.35 2.35
C THR A 278 -7.48 -2.76 2.96
N GLY A 279 -6.76 -3.71 2.35
CA GLY A 279 -6.60 -5.07 2.86
C GLY A 279 -6.01 -5.13 4.27
N GLU A 280 -5.21 -4.13 4.70
CA GLU A 280 -4.72 -4.07 6.09
C GLU A 280 -5.85 -4.09 7.09
N PHE A 281 -6.95 -3.38 6.81
CA PHE A 281 -8.10 -3.32 7.72
C PHE A 281 -8.93 -4.61 7.73
N ARG A 282 -8.60 -5.58 6.87
CA ARG A 282 -9.20 -6.93 6.91
C ARG A 282 -8.37 -7.92 7.73
N HIS A 283 -7.09 -7.64 7.93
CA HIS A 283 -6.23 -8.46 8.78
C HIS A 283 -6.54 -8.14 10.25
N LEU A 284 -6.90 -9.13 11.05
CA LEU A 284 -7.28 -8.91 12.45
C LEU A 284 -6.11 -9.10 13.43
N GLU A 285 -5.11 -9.89 13.05
CA GLU A 285 -4.12 -10.41 14.01
C GLU A 285 -2.68 -9.97 13.71
N ASN A 286 -2.32 -9.69 12.45
CA ASN A 286 -0.94 -9.42 12.08
C ASN A 286 -0.83 -8.28 11.06
N HIS A 287 -0.20 -7.19 11.49
CA HIS A 287 0.14 -6.03 10.66
C HIS A 287 1.65 -5.77 10.63
N THR A 288 2.46 -6.77 11.02
CA THR A 288 3.92 -6.62 11.21
C THR A 288 4.60 -6.13 9.94
N GLU A 289 4.17 -6.60 8.77
CA GLU A 289 4.73 -6.19 7.48
C GLU A 289 4.45 -4.73 7.14
N TYR A 290 3.24 -4.24 7.45
CA TYR A 290 2.91 -2.83 7.28
C TYR A 290 3.62 -1.96 8.32
N LEU A 291 3.65 -2.37 9.59
CA LEU A 291 4.28 -1.59 10.65
C LEU A 291 5.81 -1.56 10.52
N GLY A 292 6.41 -2.62 9.97
CA GLY A 292 7.85 -2.78 9.79
C GLY A 292 8.62 -3.02 11.10
N ARG A 293 7.91 -3.16 12.22
CA ARG A 293 8.43 -3.48 13.56
C ARG A 293 7.43 -4.35 14.29
N ASP A 294 7.94 -5.34 14.99
CA ASP A 294 7.21 -6.28 15.85
C ASP A 294 6.72 -5.66 17.17
N THR A 295 7.24 -4.48 17.53
CA THR A 295 6.94 -3.79 18.79
C THR A 295 5.86 -2.72 18.68
N GLU A 296 5.51 -2.27 17.46
CA GLU A 296 4.42 -1.30 17.27
C GLU A 296 3.08 -2.04 17.29
N THR A 297 2.13 -1.56 18.08
CA THR A 297 0.76 -2.09 18.07
C THR A 297 -0.03 -1.43 16.94
N TRP A 298 -0.81 -2.23 16.22
CA TRP A 298 -1.71 -1.72 15.19
C TRP A 298 -2.80 -0.81 15.78
N ASP A 299 -2.94 0.36 15.18
CA ASP A 299 -4.05 1.29 15.43
C ASP A 299 -4.57 1.75 14.06
N ALA A 300 -5.77 1.29 13.72
CA ALA A 300 -6.41 1.56 12.43
C ALA A 300 -6.63 3.07 12.18
N HIS A 301 -7.00 3.84 13.21
CA HIS A 301 -7.20 5.28 13.08
C HIS A 301 -5.88 6.01 12.88
N LYS A 302 -4.85 5.65 13.63
CA LYS A 302 -3.50 6.20 13.47
C LYS A 302 -2.94 5.88 12.09
N ALA A 303 -3.05 4.63 11.63
CA ALA A 303 -2.57 4.22 10.32
C ALA A 303 -3.26 4.99 9.19
N LEU A 304 -4.59 5.19 9.27
CA LEU A 304 -5.33 6.00 8.29
C LEU A 304 -4.95 7.48 8.35
N ALA A 305 -4.79 8.05 9.55
CA ALA A 305 -4.42 9.46 9.73
C ALA A 305 -3.00 9.77 9.23
N GLU A 306 -2.07 8.83 9.37
CA GLU A 306 -0.72 8.93 8.82
C GLU A 306 -0.72 8.81 7.29
N ALA A 307 -1.58 7.95 6.73
CA ALA A 307 -1.58 7.63 5.31
C ALA A 307 -1.86 8.84 4.42
N LYS A 308 -1.15 8.89 3.29
CA LYS A 308 -1.37 9.85 2.20
C LYS A 308 -2.06 9.23 1.00
N PHE A 309 -1.93 7.92 0.83
CA PHE A 309 -2.46 7.18 -0.31
C PHE A 309 -3.01 5.82 0.16
N LEU A 310 -4.31 5.62 -0.04
CA LEU A 310 -5.04 4.40 0.30
C LEU A 310 -5.42 3.67 -0.99
N HIS A 311 -4.92 2.44 -1.19
CA HIS A 311 -5.14 1.65 -2.40
C HIS A 311 -6.10 0.48 -2.16
N PHE A 312 -7.05 0.28 -3.07
CA PHE A 312 -8.07 -0.78 -2.94
C PHE A 312 -7.54 -2.12 -3.42
N SER A 313 -7.05 -2.96 -2.50
CA SER A 313 -6.48 -4.27 -2.80
C SER A 313 -7.03 -5.35 -1.86
N ASP A 314 -8.22 -5.86 -2.18
CA ASP A 314 -9.01 -6.71 -1.27
C ASP A 314 -9.48 -8.03 -1.90
N TRP A 315 -8.72 -8.63 -2.82
CA TRP A 315 -9.12 -9.89 -3.46
C TRP A 315 -9.61 -10.93 -2.41
N PRO A 316 -10.78 -11.59 -2.58
CA PRO A 316 -11.68 -11.61 -3.74
C PRO A 316 -12.78 -10.53 -3.79
N VAL A 317 -12.76 -9.54 -2.90
CA VAL A 317 -13.72 -8.44 -2.93
C VAL A 317 -13.49 -7.61 -4.20
N PRO A 318 -14.53 -7.37 -5.01
CA PRO A 318 -14.38 -6.60 -6.24
C PRO A 318 -14.07 -5.13 -5.91
N LYS A 319 -13.63 -4.38 -6.92
CA LYS A 319 -13.34 -2.94 -6.76
C LYS A 319 -14.60 -2.16 -6.36
N PRO A 320 -14.49 -1.02 -5.66
CA PRO A 320 -15.64 -0.34 -5.03
C PRO A 320 -16.77 0.12 -5.96
N TRP A 321 -16.51 0.28 -7.26
CA TRP A 321 -17.51 0.66 -8.26
C TRP A 321 -18.19 -0.52 -8.95
N ILE A 322 -17.75 -1.75 -8.66
CA ILE A 322 -18.35 -2.99 -9.16
C ILE A 322 -19.37 -3.46 -8.12
N ASN A 323 -20.54 -3.91 -8.56
CA ASN A 323 -21.54 -4.46 -7.64
C ASN A 323 -21.03 -5.78 -7.04
N GLY A 324 -20.75 -5.76 -5.75
CA GLY A 324 -20.19 -6.88 -5.01
C GLY A 324 -20.78 -7.05 -3.61
N ASN A 325 -21.99 -6.53 -3.36
CA ASN A 325 -22.55 -6.45 -2.01
C ASN A 325 -22.55 -7.79 -1.27
N SER A 326 -22.85 -8.90 -1.94
CA SER A 326 -22.80 -10.23 -1.32
C SER A 326 -21.39 -10.64 -0.89
N VAL A 327 -20.39 -10.41 -1.73
CA VAL A 327 -18.98 -10.71 -1.44
C VAL A 327 -18.44 -9.79 -0.35
N LEU A 328 -18.85 -8.52 -0.37
CA LEU A 328 -18.47 -7.54 0.63
C LEU A 328 -19.04 -7.90 2.01
N GLU A 329 -20.30 -8.34 2.09
CA GLU A 329 -20.90 -8.85 3.34
C GLU A 329 -20.26 -10.16 3.83
N GLU A 330 -19.87 -11.05 2.91
CA GLU A 330 -19.19 -12.31 3.23
C GLU A 330 -17.75 -12.09 3.72
N ARG A 331 -17.04 -11.10 3.18
CA ARG A 331 -15.59 -10.91 3.35
C ARG A 331 -15.19 -9.75 4.27
N LYS A 332 -16.17 -9.03 4.81
CA LYS A 332 -15.93 -8.01 5.84
C LYS A 332 -15.22 -8.64 7.05
N PRO A 333 -14.29 -7.93 7.68
CA PRO A 333 -13.61 -8.45 8.87
C PRO A 333 -14.60 -8.59 10.02
N GLU A 334 -14.33 -9.55 10.90
CA GLU A 334 -15.08 -9.74 12.13
C GLU A 334 -14.78 -8.63 13.15
N CYS A 335 -15.63 -8.48 14.16
CA CYS A 335 -15.31 -7.63 15.30
C CYS A 335 -14.50 -8.42 16.31
N VAL A 336 -13.52 -7.76 16.95
CA VAL A 336 -12.62 -8.39 17.91
C VAL A 336 -13.08 -8.08 19.33
N GLY A 337 -13.18 -9.08 20.20
CA GLY A 337 -13.58 -8.89 21.59
C GLY A 337 -14.04 -10.19 22.27
N ASN A 338 -14.07 -10.19 23.61
CA ASN A 338 -14.54 -11.32 24.41
C ASN A 338 -15.83 -10.92 25.14
N GLY A 339 -17.00 -11.28 24.61
CA GLY A 339 -18.30 -11.07 25.28
C GLY A 339 -19.17 -9.97 24.68
N GLU A 340 -19.78 -9.12 25.53
CA GLU A 340 -20.77 -8.10 25.12
C GLU A 340 -20.16 -6.84 24.49
N GLU A 341 -18.85 -6.61 24.63
CA GLU A 341 -18.14 -5.47 24.06
C GLU A 341 -17.27 -5.92 22.87
N LEU A 342 -17.76 -5.65 21.66
CA LEU A 342 -17.09 -6.02 20.40
C LEU A 342 -16.49 -4.77 19.75
N ASP A 343 -15.18 -4.78 19.49
CA ASP A 343 -14.51 -3.75 18.70
C ASP A 343 -14.68 -4.03 17.20
N CYS A 344 -15.50 -3.21 16.56
CA CYS A 344 -15.80 -3.29 15.15
C CYS A 344 -15.09 -2.22 14.30
N THR A 345 -14.13 -1.49 14.88
CA THR A 345 -13.50 -0.33 14.26
C THR A 345 -12.96 -0.63 12.87
N GLN A 346 -12.19 -1.72 12.71
CA GLN A 346 -11.59 -2.08 11.43
C GLN A 346 -12.65 -2.38 10.35
N ARG A 347 -13.71 -3.11 10.73
CA ARG A 347 -14.83 -3.43 9.85
C ARG A 347 -15.56 -2.18 9.39
N ASP A 348 -15.86 -1.28 10.32
CA ASP A 348 -16.61 -0.07 10.03
C ASP A 348 -15.80 0.89 9.15
N MET A 349 -14.48 0.99 9.39
CA MET A 349 -13.56 1.74 8.53
C MET A 349 -13.48 1.13 7.12
N TRP A 350 -13.28 -0.19 7.02
CA TRP A 350 -13.17 -0.89 5.74
C TRP A 350 -14.44 -0.74 4.88
N LEU A 351 -15.63 -0.97 5.47
CA LEU A 351 -16.92 -0.71 4.82
C LEU A 351 -17.10 0.78 4.48
N GLY A 352 -16.59 1.66 5.34
CA GLY A 352 -16.53 3.11 5.13
C GLY A 352 -15.80 3.49 3.85
N PHE A 353 -14.62 2.89 3.58
CA PHE A 353 -13.84 3.17 2.38
C PHE A 353 -14.61 2.83 1.09
N TYR A 354 -15.23 1.65 1.06
CA TYR A 354 -16.03 1.20 -0.07
C TYR A 354 -17.27 2.08 -0.31
N SER A 355 -18.01 2.37 0.74
CA SER A 355 -19.22 3.20 0.66
C SER A 355 -18.90 4.65 0.28
N ASP A 356 -17.80 5.21 0.80
CA ASP A 356 -17.33 6.54 0.44
C ASP A 356 -16.94 6.64 -1.04
N PHE A 357 -16.14 5.69 -1.53
CA PHE A 357 -15.74 5.67 -2.95
C PHE A 357 -16.96 5.56 -3.87
N ALA A 358 -17.86 4.61 -3.58
CA ALA A 358 -19.08 4.42 -4.36
C ALA A 358 -20.00 5.66 -4.32
N ARG A 359 -20.04 6.38 -3.19
CA ARG A 359 -20.79 7.63 -3.04
C ARG A 359 -20.20 8.74 -3.88
N ARG A 360 -18.89 9.02 -3.76
CA ARG A 360 -18.19 10.05 -4.56
C ARG A 360 -18.37 9.82 -6.05
N ARG A 361 -18.38 8.56 -6.48
CA ARG A 361 -18.61 8.18 -7.88
C ARG A 361 -20.00 8.53 -8.39
N LYS A 362 -21.04 8.43 -7.54
CA LYS A 362 -22.42 8.80 -7.89
C LYS A 362 -22.66 10.31 -7.89
N THR A 363 -21.96 11.05 -7.04
CA THR A 363 -22.16 12.50 -6.86
C THR A 363 -21.19 13.38 -7.67
N GLY A 364 -20.34 12.79 -8.52
CA GLY A 364 -19.42 13.55 -9.38
C GLY A 364 -18.18 14.08 -8.66
N GLY A 365 -17.62 13.31 -7.72
CA GLY A 365 -16.40 13.67 -6.99
C GLY A 365 -16.61 14.65 -5.84
N VAL A 366 -17.76 15.32 -5.75
CA VAL A 366 -18.04 16.24 -4.65
C VAL A 366 -18.33 15.45 -3.38
N VAL A 367 -17.32 15.30 -2.52
CA VAL A 367 -17.59 15.25 -1.07
C VAL A 367 -17.97 16.68 -0.72
N MET A 368 -19.28 16.94 -0.61
CA MET A 368 -19.71 18.23 -0.07
C MET A 368 -19.07 18.37 1.31
N PRO A 369 -18.33 19.47 1.59
CA PRO A 369 -17.81 19.72 2.93
C PRO A 369 -18.99 19.68 3.90
N ASP A 370 -18.80 19.03 5.05
CA ASP A 370 -19.86 18.95 6.04
C ASP A 370 -20.19 20.38 6.49
N THR A 371 -21.44 20.83 6.40
CA THR A 371 -21.84 22.17 6.86
C THR A 371 -22.20 22.10 8.33
N SER A 372 -21.50 22.83 9.19
CA SER A 372 -21.89 22.97 10.60
C SER A 372 -23.28 23.59 10.70
N GLN A 373 -24.16 22.99 11.49
CA GLN A 373 -25.49 23.50 11.79
C GLN A 373 -25.48 24.20 13.15
N ASP A 374 -26.38 25.16 13.36
CA ASP A 374 -26.50 25.91 14.62
C ASP A 374 -26.77 25.02 15.85
N ASN A 375 -27.23 23.78 15.63
CA ASN A 375 -27.46 22.77 16.67
C ASN A 375 -26.23 21.89 16.95
N GLY A 376 -25.06 22.19 16.39
CA GLY A 376 -23.81 21.44 16.58
C GLY A 376 -23.72 20.15 15.78
N LEU A 377 -24.66 19.87 14.88
CA LEU A 377 -24.60 18.75 13.94
C LEU A 377 -23.82 19.10 12.68
N CYS A 378 -23.24 18.09 12.05
CA CYS A 378 -22.49 18.24 10.80
C CYS A 378 -23.34 17.70 9.65
N LEU A 379 -23.77 18.61 8.78
CA LEU A 379 -24.69 18.31 7.69
C LEU A 379 -23.91 17.86 6.45
N ASN A 380 -24.30 16.72 5.89
CA ASN A 380 -24.03 16.38 4.51
C ASN A 380 -25.37 15.96 3.87
N SER A 381 -26.26 16.93 3.67
CA SER A 381 -27.62 16.68 3.17
C SER A 381 -27.71 16.98 1.68
N PHE A 382 -28.25 16.01 0.95
CA PHE A 382 -29.03 16.23 -0.27
C PHE A 382 -30.50 15.96 0.08
N ASP A 383 -31.41 16.65 -0.61
CA ASP A 383 -32.86 16.49 -0.50
C ASP A 383 -33.30 15.04 -0.25
N GLY A 384 -33.89 14.80 0.93
CA GLY A 384 -34.56 13.54 1.28
C GLY A 384 -33.69 12.43 1.88
N LYS A 385 -32.48 12.69 2.38
CA LYS A 385 -31.62 11.68 3.05
C LYS A 385 -31.28 12.03 4.52
N PRO A 386 -30.95 11.04 5.38
CA PRO A 386 -30.85 11.25 6.83
C PRO A 386 -29.65 12.12 7.24
N LEU A 387 -29.85 12.88 8.31
CA LEU A 387 -28.84 13.72 8.96
C LEU A 387 -27.80 12.83 9.67
N TYR A 388 -26.58 13.30 9.90
CA TYR A 388 -25.56 12.55 10.63
C TYR A 388 -25.01 13.35 11.82
N TRP A 389 -24.93 12.71 12.97
CA TRP A 389 -24.17 13.21 14.13
C TRP A 389 -22.80 12.54 14.15
N ARG A 390 -21.73 13.33 14.01
CA ARG A 390 -20.34 12.87 14.06
C ARG A 390 -19.66 13.46 15.30
N ARG A 391 -19.05 12.62 16.13
CA ARG A 391 -18.36 13.07 17.36
C ARG A 391 -16.88 13.43 17.16
N ARG A 392 -16.18 12.88 16.14
CA ARG A 392 -14.71 13.04 16.01
C ARG A 392 -14.16 13.51 14.65
N SER A 393 -14.99 13.77 13.64
CA SER A 393 -14.46 14.24 12.34
C SER A 393 -15.55 14.87 11.46
N CYS A 394 -15.81 16.15 11.73
CA CYS A 394 -16.42 17.03 10.74
C CYS A 394 -15.30 17.64 9.92
N THR A 395 -15.48 17.69 8.61
CA THR A 395 -14.49 18.27 7.69
C THR A 395 -14.43 19.80 7.76
N ASP A 396 -15.43 20.44 8.38
CA ASP A 396 -15.44 21.87 8.71
C ASP A 396 -14.72 22.14 10.05
N PRO A 397 -13.61 22.89 10.04
CA PRO A 397 -12.81 23.20 11.23
C PRO A 397 -13.51 24.16 12.22
N THR A 398 -14.60 24.81 11.83
CA THR A 398 -15.39 25.69 12.72
C THR A 398 -16.35 24.91 13.62
N CYS A 399 -16.57 23.64 13.34
CA CYS A 399 -17.56 22.84 14.04
C CYS A 399 -17.10 22.40 15.45
N ARG A 400 -17.89 22.74 16.47
CA ARG A 400 -17.74 22.22 17.84
C ARG A 400 -18.94 21.33 18.17
N SER A 401 -18.84 20.04 17.86
CA SER A 401 -19.90 19.07 18.19
C SER A 401 -20.02 18.92 19.71
N PRO A 402 -21.21 19.13 20.32
CA PRO A 402 -21.39 18.93 21.77
C PRO A 402 -21.12 17.47 22.16
N ASN A 403 -20.41 17.27 23.27
CA ASN A 403 -20.21 15.95 23.86
C ASN A 403 -21.55 15.38 24.33
N CYS A 404 -22.01 14.31 23.66
CA CYS A 404 -23.11 13.43 24.03
C CYS A 404 -24.42 14.10 24.51
N LEU A 405 -25.42 14.12 23.62
CA LEU A 405 -26.81 14.37 24.02
C LEU A 405 -27.41 13.06 24.53
N ALA A 406 -27.94 13.09 25.76
CA ALA A 406 -28.30 11.92 26.58
C ALA A 406 -29.14 10.81 25.88
N ASN A 407 -29.82 11.12 24.78
CA ASN A 407 -30.71 10.21 24.06
C ASN A 407 -30.30 9.94 22.60
N LEU A 408 -29.22 10.54 22.11
CA LEU A 408 -28.68 10.33 20.75
C LEU A 408 -27.48 9.38 20.73
N CYS A 409 -26.95 9.02 21.89
CA CYS A 409 -25.91 8.01 22.06
C CYS A 409 -26.43 6.63 21.66
N ALA A 410 -25.59 5.86 20.98
CA ALA A 410 -25.87 4.47 20.70
C ALA A 410 -26.03 3.69 22.01
N ILE A 411 -27.09 2.89 22.12
CA ILE A 411 -27.23 1.89 23.18
C ILE A 411 -26.28 0.76 22.82
N ASP A 412 -25.03 0.90 23.25
CA ASP A 412 -24.16 -0.21 23.64
C ASP A 412 -23.60 0.25 25.00
N GLY A 413 -23.86 -0.56 26.02
CA GLY A 413 -23.95 -0.17 27.43
C GLY A 413 -22.67 0.27 28.14
N ASP A 414 -21.84 1.11 27.55
CA ASP A 414 -20.67 1.71 28.24
C ASP A 414 -20.48 3.21 27.96
N ALA A 415 -21.57 3.96 27.85
CA ALA A 415 -21.49 5.42 27.97
C ALA A 415 -21.18 5.81 29.43
N GLY A 416 -19.89 5.85 29.77
CA GLY A 416 -19.41 6.59 30.93
C GLY A 416 -19.97 8.01 30.96
N VAL A 417 -20.00 8.64 32.13
CA VAL A 417 -20.67 9.94 32.42
C VAL A 417 -20.15 11.13 31.58
N ASP A 418 -19.10 10.92 30.77
CA ASP A 418 -18.49 11.88 29.84
C ASP A 418 -18.62 11.48 28.35
N GLY A 419 -19.34 10.39 28.08
CA GLY A 419 -19.65 9.89 26.76
C GLY A 419 -18.46 9.34 25.99
N SER A 420 -17.25 9.24 26.56
CA SER A 420 -15.97 8.88 25.91
C SER A 420 -15.96 7.60 25.04
N ALA A 421 -16.97 6.73 25.14
CA ALA A 421 -17.04 5.43 24.47
C ALA A 421 -17.81 5.36 23.13
N ALA A 422 -18.57 6.38 22.70
CA ALA A 422 -19.31 6.29 21.42
C ALA A 422 -18.38 6.45 20.19
N SER A 423 -18.18 5.37 19.42
CA SER A 423 -17.22 5.25 18.31
C SER A 423 -17.79 5.50 16.90
N GLN A 424 -19.14 5.54 16.73
CA GLN A 424 -19.78 5.57 15.41
C GLN A 424 -20.55 6.87 15.09
N ASN A 425 -20.64 7.18 13.79
CA ASN A 425 -21.54 8.22 13.26
C ASN A 425 -22.99 7.79 13.42
N VAL A 426 -23.83 8.62 14.02
CA VAL A 426 -25.25 8.29 14.25
C VAL A 426 -26.09 8.95 13.16
N ALA A 427 -26.75 8.15 12.32
CA ALA A 427 -27.77 8.67 11.41
C ALA A 427 -29.00 9.11 12.22
N VAL A 428 -29.46 10.33 12.00
CA VAL A 428 -30.60 10.94 12.70
C VAL A 428 -31.66 11.42 11.71
N THR A 429 -32.91 11.44 12.17
CA THR A 429 -34.07 11.95 11.41
C THR A 429 -34.70 13.09 12.19
N GLU A 430 -34.92 14.23 11.55
CA GLU A 430 -35.65 15.36 12.14
C GLU A 430 -37.16 15.17 12.01
N CYS A 431 -37.86 15.31 13.14
CA CYS A 431 -39.30 15.21 13.24
C CYS A 431 -39.95 16.58 12.99
N SER A 432 -41.24 16.60 12.65
CA SER A 432 -41.99 17.84 12.35
C SER A 432 -42.09 18.82 13.53
N ASP A 433 -41.82 18.35 14.76
CA ASP A 433 -41.81 19.17 15.96
C ASP A 433 -40.42 19.76 16.29
N GLY A 434 -39.39 19.46 15.49
CA GLY A 434 -38.00 19.88 15.69
C GLY A 434 -37.19 18.98 16.63
N SER A 435 -37.71 17.81 17.01
CA SER A 435 -36.95 16.78 17.73
C SER A 435 -36.19 15.85 16.78
N LEU A 436 -35.13 15.20 17.26
CA LEU A 436 -34.30 14.28 16.48
C LEU A 436 -34.43 12.84 16.97
N CYS A 437 -34.49 11.90 16.03
CA CYS A 437 -34.57 10.47 16.32
C CYS A 437 -33.38 9.71 15.72
N ARG A 438 -32.89 8.68 16.43
CA ARG A 438 -31.84 7.77 15.95
C ARG A 438 -32.38 6.83 14.86
N GLY A 439 -31.60 6.62 13.80
CA GLY A 439 -31.92 5.74 12.67
C GLY A 439 -32.30 6.54 11.44
N GLY A 440 -31.49 6.44 10.38
CA GLY A 440 -31.74 7.11 9.11
C GLY A 440 -32.94 6.51 8.38
N GLY A 441 -34.11 7.12 8.51
CA GLY A 441 -35.34 6.73 7.81
C GLY A 441 -36.44 6.08 8.67
N ASN A 442 -36.24 5.88 9.97
CA ASN A 442 -37.29 5.31 10.84
C ASN A 442 -38.14 6.42 11.49
N LYS A 443 -39.31 6.71 10.91
CA LYS A 443 -40.24 7.75 11.41
C LYS A 443 -41.11 7.31 12.59
N ASN A 444 -41.03 6.05 13.03
CA ASN A 444 -41.85 5.55 14.13
C ASN A 444 -41.56 6.28 15.46
N TYR A 445 -40.30 6.69 15.67
CA TYR A 445 -39.92 7.47 16.85
C TYR A 445 -40.50 8.90 16.85
N CYS A 446 -40.63 9.51 15.67
CA CYS A 446 -41.31 10.81 15.51
C CYS A 446 -42.81 10.69 15.81
N ASN A 447 -43.44 9.59 15.41
CA ASN A 447 -44.87 9.35 15.63
C ASN A 447 -45.20 9.05 17.11
N ASN A 448 -44.23 8.51 17.86
CA ASN A 448 -44.40 8.15 19.27
C ASN A 448 -43.92 9.25 20.25
N GLY A 449 -43.57 10.45 19.76
CA GLY A 449 -43.14 11.58 20.60
C GLY A 449 -41.86 11.33 21.41
N SER A 450 -41.04 10.35 21.00
CA SER A 450 -39.85 9.91 21.72
C SER A 450 -38.55 10.55 21.19
N GLY A 451 -38.68 11.61 20.38
CA GLY A 451 -37.55 12.36 19.81
C GLY A 451 -36.84 13.21 20.86
N THR A 452 -35.57 13.50 20.60
CA THR A 452 -34.72 14.29 21.49
C THR A 452 -34.49 15.68 20.92
N ARG A 453 -34.76 16.71 21.71
CA ARG A 453 -34.42 18.08 21.35
C ARG A 453 -32.99 18.37 21.78
N ILE A 454 -32.18 18.81 20.83
CA ILE A 454 -30.88 19.40 21.15
C ILE A 454 -31.18 20.78 21.72
N ALA A 455 -31.02 20.96 23.03
CA ALA A 455 -30.97 22.31 23.58
C ALA A 455 -29.76 22.99 22.93
N ALA A 456 -29.96 24.14 22.30
CA ALA A 456 -28.87 24.93 21.74
C ALA A 456 -27.83 25.16 22.85
N ALA A 457 -26.75 24.40 22.83
CA ALA A 457 -25.66 24.58 23.77
C ALA A 457 -24.91 25.83 23.32
N VAL A 458 -25.20 26.91 24.03
CA VAL A 458 -24.48 28.18 24.06
C VAL A 458 -22.97 27.93 24.19
N GLY A 459 -22.15 28.43 23.24
CA GLY A 459 -20.71 28.63 23.45
C GLY A 459 -19.76 28.12 22.38
#